data_AF-R8HDR0-F1
#
_entry.id   AF-R8HDR0-F1
#
_cell.length_a   1.000
_cell.length_b   1.000
_cell.length_c   1.000
_cell.angle_alpha   90.00
_cell.angle_beta   90.00
_cell.angle_gamma   90.00
#
_symmetry.space_group_name_H-M   'P 1'
#
loop_
_entity.id
_entity.type
_entity.pdbx_description
1 polymer ?
#
loop_
_entity_poly.entity_id
_entity_poly.type
_entity_poly.pdbx_seq_one_letter_code
_entity_poly.pdbx_strand_id
1 'polypeptide(L)'
;MKSNLEVGSIVEDWYSINSKKEYIVSEIPLDKKHCKYVLVGMNGQVYSNKLFNSFKEIETYIHSQDTWELKQVPVRINSQKNWNIKRTYGRNHTLETVLKSFINCFPGRWGMLRDKRTEEEKAHKNNYKGEIVIEKGIVLKVDIQLDKDIKKDSKYWICKAYFNS
;
A
#
# COMPACT_ATOMS: atom_id res chain seq x y z
N MET A 1 -28.80 2.71 0.88
CA MET A 1 -27.78 3.41 0.07
C MET A 1 -26.70 2.43 -0.31
N LYS A 2 -26.33 2.39 -1.59
CA LYS A 2 -25.16 1.66 -2.08
C LYS A 2 -23.94 2.51 -1.76
N SER A 3 -22.92 1.94 -1.12
CA SER A 3 -21.71 2.68 -0.78
C SER A 3 -20.92 2.99 -2.05
N ASN A 4 -20.36 4.20 -2.13
CA ASN A 4 -19.46 4.61 -3.21
C ASN A 4 -17.99 4.33 -2.87
N LEU A 5 -17.72 3.71 -1.72
CA LEU A 5 -16.38 3.33 -1.28
C LEU A 5 -16.04 1.90 -1.73
N GLU A 6 -14.77 1.74 -2.06
CA GLU A 6 -14.12 0.46 -2.32
C GLU A 6 -12.67 0.51 -1.81
N VAL A 7 -12.00 -0.65 -1.80
CA VAL A 7 -10.57 -0.69 -1.51
C VAL A 7 -9.82 0.15 -2.55
N GLY A 8 -8.98 1.07 -2.09
CA GLY A 8 -8.27 2.02 -2.92
C GLY A 8 -8.99 3.35 -3.16
N SER A 9 -10.22 3.55 -2.66
CA SER A 9 -10.85 4.87 -2.60
C SER A 9 -10.00 5.84 -1.78
N ILE A 10 -9.96 7.12 -2.19
CA ILE A 10 -9.23 8.18 -1.50
C ILE A 10 -10.20 9.02 -0.67
N VAL A 11 -9.87 9.21 0.60
CA VAL A 11 -10.60 10.05 1.56
C VAL A 11 -9.69 11.21 1.94
N GLU A 12 -10.23 12.42 1.97
CA GLU A 12 -9.51 13.64 2.32
C GLU A 12 -10.03 14.20 3.64
N ASP A 13 -9.12 14.63 4.52
CA ASP A 13 -9.39 15.38 5.76
C ASP A 13 -8.84 16.80 5.63
N TRP A 14 -9.73 17.78 5.47
CA TRP A 14 -9.46 19.19 5.24
C TRP A 14 -9.48 20.00 6.54
N TYR A 15 -8.38 19.99 7.28
CA TYR A 15 -8.25 20.77 8.51
C TYR A 15 -7.97 22.26 8.27
N SER A 16 -7.69 22.68 7.02
CA SER A 16 -7.71 24.08 6.60
C SER A 16 -7.89 24.21 5.08
N ILE A 17 -8.18 25.42 4.59
CA ILE A 17 -8.37 25.74 3.16
C ILE A 17 -7.20 25.25 2.28
N ASN A 18 -5.97 25.26 2.80
CA ASN A 18 -4.76 24.93 2.03
C ASN A 18 -4.06 23.66 2.52
N SER A 19 -4.67 22.90 3.44
CA SER A 19 -4.01 21.73 4.00
C SER A 19 -4.98 20.60 4.22
N LYS A 20 -4.62 19.45 3.65
CA LYS A 20 -5.37 18.21 3.79
C LYS A 20 -4.47 17.03 4.08
N LYS A 21 -5.02 16.04 4.75
CA LYS A 21 -4.46 14.69 4.82
C LYS A 21 -5.25 13.81 3.87
N GLU A 22 -4.53 12.99 3.11
CA GLU A 22 -5.14 12.02 2.19
C GLU A 22 -4.94 10.62 2.76
N TYR A 23 -6.03 9.87 2.80
CA TYR A 23 -6.10 8.49 3.22
C TYR A 23 -6.57 7.62 2.06
N ILE A 24 -6.14 6.37 2.06
CA ILE A 24 -6.62 5.35 1.13
C ILE A 24 -7.27 4.21 1.92
N VAL A 25 -8.46 3.82 1.47
CA VAL A 25 -9.19 2.68 2.04
C VAL A 25 -8.38 1.42 1.75
N SER A 26 -7.91 0.76 2.80
CA SER A 26 -7.15 -0.48 2.72
C SER A 26 -7.88 -1.61 3.45
N GLU A 27 -7.64 -2.83 2.99
CA GLU A 27 -8.19 -4.04 3.60
C GLU A 27 -7.14 -4.75 4.46
N ILE A 28 -7.53 -5.08 5.69
CA ILE A 28 -6.79 -5.93 6.63
C ILE A 28 -7.48 -7.29 6.68
N PRO A 29 -6.86 -8.36 6.12
CA PRO A 29 -7.37 -9.71 6.32
C PRO A 29 -7.18 -10.12 7.79
N LEU A 30 -8.25 -10.58 8.43
CA LEU A 30 -8.20 -11.20 9.76
C LEU A 30 -8.04 -12.70 9.65
N ASP A 31 -8.76 -13.32 8.72
CA ASP A 31 -8.65 -14.73 8.36
C ASP A 31 -9.05 -14.95 6.90
N LYS A 32 -9.28 -16.21 6.48
CA LYS A 32 -9.63 -16.57 5.10
C LYS A 32 -10.97 -16.01 4.63
N LYS A 33 -11.87 -15.60 5.52
CA LYS A 33 -13.25 -15.18 5.22
C LYS A 33 -13.59 -13.79 5.76
N HIS A 34 -12.83 -13.28 6.73
CA HIS A 34 -13.12 -12.02 7.38
C HIS A 34 -12.01 -11.01 7.11
N CYS A 35 -12.42 -9.80 6.72
CA CYS A 35 -11.55 -8.64 6.63
C CYS A 35 -12.14 -7.46 7.38
N LYS A 36 -11.25 -6.55 7.79
CA LYS A 36 -11.59 -5.22 8.27
C LYS A 36 -11.03 -4.19 7.32
N TYR A 37 -11.58 -2.99 7.36
CA TYR A 37 -11.13 -1.86 6.57
C TYR A 37 -10.47 -0.82 7.47
N VAL A 38 -9.51 -0.09 6.91
CA VAL A 38 -8.79 0.97 7.60
C VAL A 38 -8.49 2.09 6.62
N LEU A 39 -8.46 3.32 7.11
CA LEU A 39 -7.98 4.48 6.37
C LEU A 39 -6.49 4.62 6.65
N VAL A 40 -5.67 4.44 5.63
CA VAL A 40 -4.21 4.54 5.75
C VAL A 40 -3.77 5.83 5.08
N GLY A 41 -3.09 6.69 5.81
CA GLY A 41 -2.49 7.90 5.27
C GLY A 41 -1.50 7.55 4.16
N MET A 42 -1.36 8.46 3.20
CA MET A 42 -0.41 8.29 2.12
C MET A 42 1.00 7.99 2.65
N ASN A 43 1.67 7.06 1.98
CA ASN A 43 2.96 6.49 2.38
C ASN A 43 2.90 5.44 3.51
N GLY A 44 1.73 4.87 3.80
CA GLY A 44 1.57 3.66 4.62
C GLY A 44 2.00 3.74 6.08
N GLN A 45 2.40 4.92 6.55
CA GLN A 45 2.97 5.15 7.88
C GLN A 45 1.97 5.70 8.89
N VAL A 46 0.82 6.19 8.43
CA VAL A 46 -0.20 6.80 9.29
C VAL A 46 -1.45 5.95 9.22
N TYR A 47 -1.82 5.28 10.30
CA TYR A 47 -3.11 4.62 10.40
C TYR A 47 -4.13 5.62 10.93
N SER A 48 -5.36 5.62 10.41
CA SER A 48 -6.47 6.08 11.23
C SER A 48 -6.58 5.10 12.40
N ASN A 49 -6.69 5.59 13.63
CA ASN A 49 -6.73 4.77 14.86
C ASN A 49 -7.98 3.88 14.99
N LYS A 50 -8.70 3.61 13.89
CA LYS A 50 -9.96 2.91 13.84
C LYS A 50 -9.97 1.85 12.74
N LEU A 51 -10.50 0.68 13.10
CA LEU A 51 -10.84 -0.38 12.15
C LEU A 51 -12.36 -0.36 11.92
N PHE A 52 -12.75 -0.60 10.67
CA PHE A 52 -14.15 -0.60 10.23
C PHE A 52 -14.54 -1.99 9.77
N ASN A 53 -15.77 -2.42 10.06
CA ASN A 53 -16.28 -3.72 9.63
C ASN A 53 -16.91 -3.67 8.23
N SER A 54 -17.23 -2.47 7.72
CA SER A 54 -17.84 -2.31 6.40
C SER A 54 -17.54 -0.93 5.80
N PHE A 55 -17.69 -0.80 4.48
CA PHE A 55 -17.63 0.50 3.80
C PHE A 55 -18.69 1.48 4.33
N LYS A 56 -19.87 0.98 4.72
CA LYS A 56 -20.92 1.81 5.32
C LYS A 56 -20.47 2.46 6.64
N GLU A 57 -19.70 1.74 7.46
CA GLU A 57 -19.14 2.33 8.70
C GLU A 57 -18.11 3.43 8.40
N ILE A 58 -17.34 3.29 7.31
CA ILE A 58 -16.41 4.33 6.85
C ILE A 58 -17.19 5.56 6.39
N GLU A 59 -18.23 5.40 5.57
CA GLU A 59 -19.09 6.52 5.13
C GLU A 59 -19.74 7.24 6.30
N THR A 60 -20.33 6.49 7.25
CA THR A 60 -20.91 7.08 8.46
C THR A 60 -19.87 7.86 9.26
N TYR A 61 -18.64 7.34 9.36
CA TYR A 61 -17.56 8.06 10.04
C TYR A 61 -17.18 9.34 9.31
N ILE A 62 -16.99 9.29 7.98
CA ILE A 62 -16.68 10.47 7.15
C ILE A 62 -17.78 11.53 7.31
N HIS A 63 -19.05 11.17 7.16
CA HIS A 63 -20.18 12.09 7.31
C HIS A 63 -20.33 12.65 8.72
N SER A 64 -19.78 11.98 9.74
CA SER A 64 -19.79 12.48 11.12
C SER A 64 -18.63 13.42 11.42
N GLN A 65 -17.68 13.63 10.49
CA GLN A 65 -16.61 14.60 10.63
C GLN A 65 -16.88 15.81 9.72
N ASP A 66 -16.71 17.01 10.25
CA ASP A 66 -16.96 18.25 9.50
C ASP A 66 -15.94 18.50 8.38
N THR A 67 -14.76 17.89 8.46
CA THR A 67 -13.62 18.13 7.56
C THR A 67 -13.36 17.01 6.56
N TRP A 68 -14.12 15.91 6.61
CA TRP A 68 -13.80 14.70 5.85
C TRP A 68 -14.68 14.54 4.62
N GLU A 69 -14.06 14.23 3.48
CA GLU A 69 -14.75 14.07 2.21
C GLU A 69 -14.21 12.89 1.40
N LEU A 70 -15.11 12.19 0.69
CA LEU A 70 -14.72 11.20 -0.31
C LEU A 70 -14.30 11.91 -1.59
N LYS A 71 -13.07 11.64 -2.06
CA LYS A 71 -12.58 12.21 -3.32
C LYS A 71 -13.30 11.57 -4.51
N GLN A 72 -14.32 12.26 -5.03
CA GLN A 72 -15.11 11.78 -6.18
C GLN A 72 -14.43 11.96 -7.54
N VAL A 73 -13.32 12.71 -7.60
CA VAL A 73 -12.67 13.07 -8.87
C VAL A 73 -12.07 11.82 -9.52
N PRO A 74 -12.23 11.62 -10.84
CA PRO A 74 -11.58 10.53 -11.54
C PRO A 74 -10.07 10.76 -11.42
N VAL A 75 -9.42 10.00 -10.53
CA VAL A 75 -7.96 9.85 -10.55
C VAL A 75 -7.66 9.32 -11.95
N ARG A 76 -7.29 10.18 -12.89
CA ARG A 76 -6.95 9.75 -14.25
C ARG A 76 -5.73 8.84 -14.08
N ILE A 77 -5.96 7.53 -14.11
CA ILE A 77 -4.86 6.59 -14.25
C ILE A 77 -4.25 7.01 -15.57
N ASN A 78 -3.01 7.48 -15.54
CA ASN A 78 -2.27 7.50 -16.76
C ASN A 78 -2.12 6.03 -17.15
N SER A 79 -2.99 5.54 -18.04
CA SER A 79 -3.07 4.14 -18.50
C SER A 79 -1.78 3.68 -19.16
N GLN A 80 -0.84 4.61 -19.37
CA GLN A 80 0.53 4.39 -19.83
C GLN A 80 1.53 4.10 -18.69
N LYS A 81 1.12 4.11 -17.41
CA LYS A 81 2.02 3.79 -16.29
C LYS A 81 2.37 2.31 -16.30
N ASN A 82 3.67 2.03 -16.45
CA ASN A 82 4.20 0.68 -16.30
C ASN A 82 4.18 0.28 -14.82
N TRP A 83 3.22 -0.56 -14.45
CA TRP A 83 3.09 -1.13 -13.10
C TRP A 83 4.05 -2.30 -12.82
N ASN A 84 4.82 -2.73 -13.84
CA ASN A 84 5.90 -3.68 -13.68
C ASN A 84 7.21 -2.94 -13.38
N ILE A 85 7.59 -2.91 -12.11
CA ILE A 85 8.73 -2.12 -11.61
C ILE A 85 9.83 -3.08 -11.19
N LYS A 86 11.05 -2.83 -11.68
CA LYS A 86 12.25 -3.57 -11.27
C LYS A 86 13.32 -2.60 -10.81
N ARG A 87 13.92 -2.88 -9.65
CA ARG A 87 15.03 -2.10 -9.09
C ARG A 87 16.04 -3.03 -8.42
N THR A 88 17.27 -2.56 -8.32
CA THR A 88 18.33 -3.22 -7.55
C THR A 88 18.90 -2.27 -6.51
N TYR A 89 19.34 -2.81 -5.38
CA TYR A 89 19.98 -2.04 -4.30
C TYR A 89 21.20 -2.79 -3.78
N GLY A 90 22.20 -2.06 -3.27
CA GLY A 90 23.42 -2.66 -2.71
C GLY A 90 23.15 -3.54 -1.49
N ARG A 91 23.94 -4.62 -1.31
CA ARG A 91 23.86 -5.54 -0.15
C ARG A 91 23.80 -4.86 1.21
N ASN A 92 24.49 -3.73 1.35
CA ASN A 92 24.70 -3.07 2.65
C ASN A 92 23.40 -2.47 3.21
N HIS A 93 22.34 -2.36 2.40
CA HIS A 93 21.03 -1.93 2.89
C HIS A 93 20.31 -3.08 3.63
N THR A 94 19.62 -2.72 4.70
CA THR A 94 18.68 -3.63 5.38
C THR A 94 17.44 -3.86 4.51
N LEU A 95 16.74 -4.97 4.72
CA LEU A 95 15.48 -5.25 4.04
C LEU A 95 14.47 -4.09 4.21
N GLU A 96 14.37 -3.52 5.40
CA GLU A 96 13.48 -2.39 5.69
C GLU A 96 13.80 -1.16 4.85
N THR A 97 15.09 -0.81 4.74
CA THR A 97 15.55 0.31 3.92
C THR A 97 15.24 0.09 2.45
N VAL A 98 15.49 -1.13 1.96
CA VAL A 98 15.21 -1.52 0.57
C VAL A 98 13.72 -1.48 0.29
N LEU A 99 12.90 -2.03 1.18
CA LEU A 99 11.45 -2.04 1.06
C LEU A 99 10.89 -0.62 0.97
N LYS A 100 11.29 0.26 1.91
CA LYS A 100 10.87 1.67 1.92
C LYS A 100 11.29 2.41 0.65
N SER A 101 12.53 2.21 0.21
CA SER A 101 13.04 2.83 -1.03
C SER A 101 12.30 2.33 -2.27
N PHE A 102 11.98 1.03 -2.29
CA PHE A 102 11.31 0.40 -3.41
C PHE A 102 9.86 0.82 -3.56
N ILE A 103 9.07 0.83 -2.48
CA ILE A 103 7.67 1.26 -2.53
C ILE A 103 7.54 2.75 -2.88
N ASN A 104 8.50 3.59 -2.49
CA ASN A 104 8.56 4.99 -2.87
C ASN A 104 8.80 5.22 -4.38
N CYS A 105 9.19 4.18 -5.13
CA CYS A 105 9.29 4.25 -6.59
C CYS A 105 7.93 4.04 -7.29
N PHE A 106 6.88 3.62 -6.57
CA PHE A 106 5.61 3.26 -7.20
C PHE A 106 4.87 4.50 -7.65
N PRO A 107 4.32 4.51 -8.87
CA PRO A 107 3.62 5.68 -9.36
C PRO A 107 2.23 5.76 -8.71
N GLY A 108 1.88 6.92 -8.16
CA GLY A 108 0.57 7.15 -7.54
C GLY A 108 0.55 6.96 -6.02
N ARG A 109 -0.64 7.14 -5.43
CA ARG A 109 -0.82 7.04 -3.98
C ARG A 109 -0.99 5.58 -3.56
N TRP A 110 -0.36 5.18 -2.46
CA TRP A 110 -0.41 3.81 -1.97
C TRP A 110 -0.73 3.75 -0.48
N GLY A 111 -1.35 2.63 -0.09
CA GLY A 111 -1.92 2.38 1.23
C GLY A 111 -1.16 1.33 2.02
N MET A 112 -1.91 0.39 2.61
CA MET A 112 -1.28 -0.65 3.40
C MET A 112 -0.47 -1.60 2.53
N LEU A 113 0.78 -1.79 2.93
CA LEU A 113 1.62 -2.87 2.44
C LEU A 113 1.38 -4.13 3.32
N ARG A 114 0.91 -5.20 2.69
CA ARG A 114 0.56 -6.48 3.32
C ARG A 114 1.71 -7.45 3.19
N ASP A 115 2.35 -7.79 4.29
CA ASP A 115 3.33 -8.87 4.34
C ASP A 115 2.61 -10.21 4.18
N LYS A 116 3.00 -10.97 3.17
CA LYS A 116 2.43 -12.29 2.83
C LYS A 116 3.39 -13.43 3.14
N ARG A 117 4.52 -13.15 3.78
CA ARG A 117 5.49 -14.16 4.18
C ARG A 117 4.97 -15.02 5.32
N THR A 118 5.39 -16.29 5.34
CA THR A 118 5.25 -17.15 6.52
C THR A 118 6.18 -16.69 7.66
N GLU A 119 5.99 -17.19 8.87
CA GLU A 119 6.88 -16.85 10.00
C GLU A 119 8.32 -17.34 9.75
N GLU A 120 8.48 -18.49 9.09
CA GLU A 120 9.78 -18.99 8.66
C GLU A 120 10.45 -18.05 7.64
N GLU A 121 9.70 -17.56 6.64
CA GLU A 121 10.21 -16.61 5.66
C GLU A 121 10.61 -15.27 6.30
N LYS A 122 9.84 -14.80 7.30
CA LYS A 122 10.14 -13.58 8.06
C LYS A 122 11.41 -13.70 8.90
N ALA A 123 11.71 -14.88 9.44
CA ALA A 123 12.89 -15.11 10.26
C ALA A 123 14.21 -14.84 9.50
N HIS A 124 14.24 -15.05 8.19
CA HIS A 124 15.46 -14.95 7.40
C HIS A 124 15.87 -13.53 6.97
N LYS A 125 15.00 -12.51 7.15
CA LYS A 125 15.22 -11.08 6.84
C LYS A 125 15.92 -10.75 5.50
N ASN A 126 15.96 -11.70 4.56
CA ASN A 126 16.70 -11.64 3.30
C ASN A 126 15.75 -11.65 2.08
N ASN A 127 14.45 -11.65 2.35
CA ASN A 127 13.41 -11.59 1.35
C ASN A 127 12.21 -10.83 1.91
N TYR A 128 11.38 -10.30 1.03
CA TYR A 128 10.04 -9.79 1.32
C TYR A 128 9.08 -10.23 0.22
N LYS A 129 7.91 -10.74 0.62
CA LYS A 129 6.80 -11.05 -0.27
C LYS A 129 5.56 -10.37 0.27
N GLY A 130 4.86 -9.63 -0.56
CA GLY A 130 3.68 -8.91 -0.10
C GLY A 130 2.82 -8.36 -1.22
N GLU A 131 1.80 -7.62 -0.81
CA GLU A 131 0.87 -6.94 -1.70
C GLU A 131 0.66 -5.51 -1.21
N ILE A 132 0.65 -4.55 -2.13
CA ILE A 132 0.33 -3.17 -1.81
C ILE A 132 -0.92 -2.73 -2.57
N VAL A 133 -1.81 -2.04 -1.88
CA VAL A 133 -2.95 -1.37 -2.50
C VAL A 133 -2.52 0.03 -2.93
N ILE A 134 -2.75 0.34 -4.20
CA ILE A 134 -2.56 1.63 -4.83
C ILE A 134 -3.96 2.22 -5.11
N GLU A 135 -4.04 3.55 -5.23
CA GLU A 135 -5.28 4.26 -5.54
C GLU A 135 -6.10 3.58 -6.63
N LYS A 136 -7.43 3.58 -6.46
CA LYS A 136 -8.42 2.91 -7.34
C LYS A 136 -8.36 1.38 -7.35
N GLY A 137 -7.86 0.79 -6.27
CA GLY A 137 -7.92 -0.66 -6.05
C GLY A 137 -6.86 -1.46 -6.81
N ILE A 138 -5.88 -0.79 -7.41
CA ILE A 138 -4.74 -1.45 -8.06
C ILE A 138 -3.94 -2.19 -6.99
N VAL A 139 -3.80 -3.51 -7.13
CA VAL A 139 -2.98 -4.32 -6.22
C VAL A 139 -1.71 -4.75 -6.93
N LEU A 140 -0.54 -4.37 -6.39
CA LEU A 140 0.74 -4.87 -6.87
C LEU A 140 1.27 -5.94 -5.94
N LYS A 141 1.75 -7.04 -6.51
CA LYS A 141 2.58 -8.03 -5.80
C LYS A 141 4.00 -7.49 -5.71
N VAL A 142 4.59 -7.54 -4.52
CA VAL A 142 5.94 -7.09 -4.23
C VAL A 142 6.79 -8.30 -3.87
N ASP A 143 7.90 -8.49 -4.57
CA ASP A 143 8.89 -9.53 -4.31
C ASP A 143 10.28 -8.89 -4.25
N ILE A 144 10.93 -9.05 -3.10
CA ILE A 144 12.28 -8.53 -2.84
C ILE A 144 13.12 -9.70 -2.36
N GLN A 145 14.27 -9.92 -2.97
CA GLN A 145 15.17 -11.00 -2.61
C GLN A 145 16.61 -10.52 -2.61
N LEU A 146 17.38 -10.90 -1.60
CA LEU A 146 18.83 -10.73 -1.62
C LEU A 146 19.44 -11.83 -2.46
N ASP A 147 20.06 -11.47 -3.59
CA ASP A 147 20.74 -12.42 -4.46
C ASP A 147 21.95 -13.04 -3.75
N LYS A 148 21.94 -14.38 -3.66
CA LYS A 148 22.98 -15.17 -2.98
C LYS A 148 24.00 -15.78 -3.96
N ASP A 149 23.69 -15.83 -5.25
CA ASP A 149 24.41 -16.64 -6.25
C ASP A 149 25.46 -15.87 -7.06
N ILE A 150 25.62 -14.57 -6.84
CA ILE A 150 26.66 -13.79 -7.51
C ILE A 150 28.02 -14.15 -6.90
N LYS A 151 28.82 -14.93 -7.64
CA LYS A 151 30.24 -15.27 -7.40
C LYS A 151 31.21 -14.06 -7.36
N LYS A 152 30.70 -12.83 -7.40
CA LYS A 152 31.48 -11.59 -7.35
C LYS A 152 31.02 -10.78 -6.14
N ASP A 153 31.91 -9.95 -5.61
CA ASP A 153 31.77 -9.07 -4.43
C ASP A 153 30.60 -8.06 -4.44
N SER A 154 29.58 -8.31 -5.26
CA SER A 154 28.46 -7.45 -5.51
C SER A 154 27.15 -8.22 -5.34
N LYS A 155 26.81 -8.57 -4.09
CA LYS A 155 25.44 -9.03 -3.80
C LYS A 155 24.50 -7.83 -3.90
N TYR A 156 23.32 -8.04 -4.46
CA TYR A 156 22.31 -7.00 -4.59
C TYR A 156 20.95 -7.51 -4.15
N TRP A 157 20.14 -6.59 -3.64
CA TRP A 157 18.71 -6.80 -3.53
C TRP A 157 18.10 -6.69 -4.92
N ILE A 158 17.28 -7.66 -5.30
CA ILE A 158 16.48 -7.66 -6.52
C ILE A 158 15.04 -7.41 -6.09
N CYS A 159 14.48 -6.28 -6.52
CA CYS A 159 13.13 -5.86 -6.17
C CYS A 159 12.25 -5.86 -7.42
N LYS A 160 11.07 -6.48 -7.32
CA LYS A 160 10.08 -6.57 -8.38
C LYS A 160 8.71 -6.22 -7.81
N ALA A 161 7.97 -5.40 -8.55
CA ALA A 161 6.55 -5.20 -8.36
C ALA A 161 5.83 -5.44 -9.68
N TYR A 162 4.70 -6.12 -9.63
CA TYR A 162 3.93 -6.42 -10.83
C TYR A 162 2.44 -6.41 -10.53
N PHE A 163 1.67 -5.97 -11.51
CA PHE A 163 0.21 -5.97 -11.44
C PHE A 163 -0.29 -7.41 -11.56
N ASN A 164 -1.22 -7.79 -10.69
CA ASN A 164 -1.90 -9.07 -10.82
C ASN A 164 -3.23 -8.82 -11.56
N SER A 165 -3.24 -9.09 -12.87
CA SER A 165 -4.45 -9.10 -13.70
C SER A 165 -5.33 -10.30 -13.39
#